data_AF-A0A172XS83-F1
#
_entry.id   AF-A0A172XS83-F1
#
_cell.length_a   1.000
_cell.length_b   1.000
_cell.length_c   1.000
_cell.angle_alpha   90.00
_cell.angle_beta   90.00
_cell.angle_gamma   90.00
#
_symmetry.space_group_name_H-M   'P 1'
#
loop_
_entity.id
_entity.type
_entity.pdbx_description
1 polymer ?
#
loop_
_entity_poly.entity_id
_entity_poly.type
_entity_poly.pdbx_seq_one_letter_code
_entity_poly.pdbx_strand_id
1 'polypeptide(L)'
;MKNFITGVFTLMAMGFTFAQANIDVTTQTGNWNVATVDQTGLVNINTLNQDGNRNTADIDQVGAFNTNTAESIGNRNSIDVDQLGLGNSNEVSQTGNRNSATTWQVGLMNTTQQTQVGRRNEASSIQLGSDNFAYQLQNGRRNEASSIQLGDDNTDVQVQLGRRNEATGVQIGDGNILVQYQDGNDNVAMHGQVGDDNVAVSVQEGNDNTAMGLQWGSDNQLYQQQDGDNNTAIDLQMGDNNYAAISQSGDSNIHLGAQIGNNNTIMVNQSN
;
A
#
# COMPACT_ATOMS: atom_id res chain seq x y z
N MET A 1 75.87 -8.53 -10.14
CA MET A 1 74.71 -9.39 -9.78
C MET A 1 73.56 -8.48 -9.36
N LYS A 2 72.42 -8.65 -10.03
CA LYS A 2 71.05 -8.17 -9.75
C LYS A 2 70.60 -8.65 -8.35
N ASN A 3 69.72 -8.06 -7.53
CA ASN A 3 68.74 -6.96 -7.60
C ASN A 3 68.45 -6.45 -6.18
N PHE A 4 67.99 -5.20 -6.10
CA PHE A 4 67.48 -4.46 -4.94
C PHE A 4 66.11 -5.02 -4.50
N ILE A 5 65.88 -5.27 -3.21
CA ILE A 5 64.52 -5.42 -2.65
C ILE A 5 64.41 -4.54 -1.41
N THR A 6 63.71 -3.42 -1.58
CA THR A 6 63.17 -2.54 -0.56
C THR A 6 61.96 -3.18 0.12
N GLY A 7 62.07 -3.47 1.42
CA GLY A 7 60.93 -3.78 2.28
C GLY A 7 60.43 -2.53 2.99
N VAL A 8 59.28 -2.02 2.56
CA VAL A 8 58.61 -0.83 3.09
C VAL A 8 57.93 -1.16 4.42
N PHE A 9 58.15 -0.33 5.44
CA PHE A 9 57.35 -0.25 6.66
C PHE A 9 55.98 0.31 6.33
N THR A 10 54.91 -0.45 6.62
CA THR A 10 53.54 0.08 6.62
C THR A 10 52.94 0.01 8.02
N LEU A 11 52.83 1.20 8.60
CA LEU A 11 52.07 1.59 9.78
C LEU A 11 50.57 1.30 9.55
N MET A 12 49.99 0.32 10.25
CA MET A 12 48.51 0.19 10.29
C MET A 12 47.95 1.24 11.24
N ALA A 13 47.35 2.29 10.68
CA ALA A 13 46.45 3.16 11.40
C ALA A 13 45.18 2.37 11.76
N MET A 14 44.92 2.16 13.06
CA MET A 14 43.63 1.66 13.54
C MET A 14 42.60 2.79 13.44
N GLY A 15 41.84 2.80 12.34
CA GLY A 15 40.60 3.56 12.25
C GLY A 15 39.49 2.77 12.92
N PHE A 16 38.85 3.34 13.95
CA PHE A 16 37.59 2.84 14.48
C PHE A 16 36.50 3.03 13.41
N THR A 17 36.25 2.02 12.59
CA THR A 17 35.08 1.97 11.72
C THR A 17 33.94 1.35 12.52
N PHE A 18 32.92 2.13 12.89
CA PHE A 18 31.65 1.56 13.34
C PHE A 18 31.17 0.58 12.26
N ALA A 19 30.90 -0.67 12.65
CA ALA A 19 30.41 -1.68 11.74
C ALA A 19 29.01 -1.28 11.23
N GLN A 20 28.92 -0.95 9.95
CA GLN A 20 27.66 -0.95 9.21
C GLN A 20 27.17 -2.41 9.21
N ALA A 21 26.15 -2.73 9.99
CA ALA A 21 25.61 -4.09 10.05
C ALA A 21 24.15 -4.05 9.60
N ASN A 22 23.89 -4.42 8.35
CA ASN A 22 22.56 -4.81 7.90
C ASN A 22 22.33 -6.28 8.30
N ILE A 23 21.07 -6.63 8.59
CA ILE A 23 20.67 -7.98 8.96
C ILE A 23 19.75 -8.50 7.86
N ASP A 24 20.13 -9.62 7.25
CA ASP A 24 19.30 -10.36 6.31
C ASP A 24 19.07 -11.79 6.82
N VAL A 25 17.81 -12.18 6.93
CA VAL A 25 17.37 -13.54 7.22
C VAL A 25 16.43 -14.00 6.11
N THR A 26 16.99 -14.70 5.12
CA THR A 26 16.24 -15.27 4.01
C THR A 26 16.15 -16.79 4.11
N THR A 27 14.93 -17.32 4.16
CA THR A 27 14.63 -18.76 4.17
C THR A 27 13.82 -19.14 2.93
N GLN A 28 14.28 -20.16 2.20
CA GLN A 28 13.57 -20.69 1.03
C GLN A 28 13.37 -22.20 1.18
N THR A 29 12.11 -22.64 1.18
CA THR A 29 11.71 -24.05 1.21
C THR A 29 10.92 -24.39 -0.05
N GLY A 30 11.25 -25.52 -0.71
CA GLY A 30 10.60 -25.96 -1.95
C GLY A 30 11.47 -25.75 -3.20
N ASN A 31 10.86 -25.61 -4.38
CA ASN A 31 11.59 -25.69 -5.66
C ASN A 31 11.54 -24.37 -6.44
N TRP A 32 12.70 -23.91 -6.93
CA TRP A 32 12.83 -22.77 -7.87
C TRP A 32 12.38 -21.42 -7.29
N ASN A 33 12.38 -21.24 -5.97
CA ASN A 33 12.18 -19.93 -5.37
C ASN A 33 13.41 -19.04 -5.63
N VAL A 34 13.20 -17.75 -5.87
CA VAL A 34 14.24 -16.75 -6.12
C VAL A 34 14.05 -15.61 -5.14
N ALA A 35 15.13 -15.20 -4.51
CA ALA A 35 15.18 -14.08 -3.58
C ALA A 35 16.43 -13.26 -3.88
N THR A 36 16.24 -11.97 -4.16
CA THR A 36 17.30 -10.97 -4.23
C THR A 36 17.05 -9.97 -3.11
N VAL A 37 18.09 -9.68 -2.33
CA VAL A 37 18.04 -8.73 -1.22
C VAL A 37 19.29 -7.87 -1.27
N ASP A 38 19.14 -6.58 -1.54
CA ASP A 38 20.21 -5.60 -1.55
C ASP A 38 19.99 -4.60 -0.40
N GLN A 39 20.95 -4.50 0.52
CA GLN A 39 20.86 -3.60 1.68
C GLN A 39 22.06 -2.67 1.72
N THR A 40 21.83 -1.37 1.53
CA THR A 40 22.85 -0.33 1.61
C THR A 40 22.57 0.64 2.75
N GLY A 41 23.52 0.79 3.69
CA GLY A 41 23.44 1.77 4.77
C GLY A 41 23.59 1.16 6.16
N LEU A 42 22.83 1.66 7.15
CA LEU A 42 23.03 1.34 8.58
C LEU A 42 21.82 0.63 9.19
N VAL A 43 22.00 -0.65 9.56
CA VAL A 43 21.00 -1.41 10.34
C VAL A 43 19.66 -1.51 9.59
N ASN A 44 19.71 -1.81 8.30
CA ASN A 44 18.52 -2.31 7.61
C ASN A 44 18.29 -3.77 8.00
N ILE A 45 17.05 -4.15 8.27
CA ILE A 45 16.64 -5.49 8.67
C ILE A 45 15.72 -6.05 7.59
N ASN A 46 16.07 -7.23 7.08
CA ASN A 46 15.26 -8.00 6.17
C ASN A 46 14.98 -9.39 6.78
N THR A 47 13.71 -9.79 6.77
CA THR A 47 13.29 -11.17 7.05
C THR A 47 12.39 -11.64 5.92
N LEU A 48 12.85 -12.62 5.14
CA LEU A 48 12.11 -13.19 4.01
C LEU A 48 11.92 -14.70 4.20
N ASN A 49 10.68 -15.17 4.11
CA ASN A 49 10.35 -16.59 4.11
C ASN A 49 9.57 -16.95 2.82
N GLN A 50 10.13 -17.81 1.98
CA GLN A 50 9.45 -18.34 0.79
C GLN A 50 9.25 -19.85 0.92
N ASP A 51 8.00 -20.30 1.00
CA ASP A 51 7.64 -21.72 1.01
C ASP A 51 6.81 -22.09 -0.23
N GLY A 52 7.28 -23.07 -0.99
CA GLY A 52 6.57 -23.62 -2.15
C GLY A 52 7.38 -23.54 -3.43
N ASN A 53 6.75 -23.23 -4.57
CA ASN A 53 7.43 -23.32 -5.87
C ASN A 53 7.38 -22.04 -6.70
N ARG A 54 8.55 -21.62 -7.22
CA ARG A 54 8.71 -20.48 -8.13
C ARG A 54 8.25 -19.14 -7.54
N ASN A 55 8.30 -18.98 -6.23
CA ASN A 55 8.07 -17.68 -5.61
C ASN A 55 9.29 -16.77 -5.88
N THR A 56 9.05 -15.49 -6.17
CA THR A 56 10.10 -14.50 -6.45
C THR A 56 9.98 -13.37 -5.42
N ALA A 57 11.10 -12.93 -4.88
CA ALA A 57 11.17 -11.76 -4.03
C ALA A 57 12.37 -10.91 -4.46
N ASP A 58 12.16 -9.63 -4.63
CA ASP A 58 13.20 -8.62 -4.87
C ASP A 58 13.03 -7.51 -3.83
N ILE A 59 14.08 -7.20 -3.08
CA ILE A 59 14.02 -6.30 -1.93
C ILE A 59 15.28 -5.41 -1.95
N ASP A 60 15.10 -4.11 -2.15
CA ASP A 60 16.16 -3.09 -2.02
C ASP A 60 15.89 -2.17 -0.81
N GLN A 61 16.84 -2.13 0.13
CA GLN A 61 16.77 -1.25 1.30
C GLN A 61 17.98 -0.31 1.34
N VAL A 62 17.74 0.97 1.06
CA VAL A 62 18.75 2.03 1.11
C VAL A 62 18.46 3.00 2.24
N GLY A 63 19.42 3.20 3.14
CA GLY A 63 19.33 4.16 4.24
C GLY A 63 19.57 3.53 5.60
N ALA A 64 18.76 3.83 6.61
CA ALA A 64 19.01 3.35 7.96
C ALA A 64 17.75 2.89 8.69
N PHE A 65 17.85 1.82 9.47
CA PHE A 65 16.74 1.29 10.27
C PHE A 65 15.50 0.89 9.45
N ASN A 66 15.63 0.69 8.14
CA ASN A 66 14.53 0.17 7.33
C ASN A 66 14.28 -1.30 7.70
N THR A 67 13.02 -1.68 7.89
CA THR A 67 12.61 -3.03 8.26
C THR A 67 11.69 -3.60 7.18
N ASN A 68 12.02 -4.79 6.70
CA ASN A 68 11.20 -5.56 5.79
C ASN A 68 10.93 -6.94 6.39
N THR A 69 9.65 -7.33 6.43
CA THR A 69 9.22 -8.69 6.72
C THR A 69 8.34 -9.17 5.58
N ALA A 70 8.75 -10.24 4.90
CA ALA A 70 8.07 -10.77 3.73
C ALA A 70 7.86 -12.28 3.86
N GLU A 71 6.63 -12.74 3.66
CA GLU A 71 6.26 -14.15 3.64
C GLU A 71 5.53 -14.49 2.34
N SER A 72 5.97 -15.55 1.67
CA SER A 72 5.39 -16.02 0.41
C SER A 72 5.18 -17.53 0.42
N ILE A 73 3.96 -17.97 0.66
CA ILE A 73 3.54 -19.37 0.74
C ILE A 73 2.72 -19.75 -0.50
N GLY A 74 3.14 -20.81 -1.19
CA GLY A 74 2.44 -21.40 -2.33
C GLY A 74 3.24 -21.32 -3.63
N ASN A 75 2.62 -20.92 -4.75
CA ASN A 75 3.31 -20.99 -6.04
C ASN A 75 3.25 -19.71 -6.87
N ARG A 76 4.40 -19.32 -7.42
CA ARG A 76 4.55 -18.18 -8.35
C ARG A 76 4.10 -16.85 -7.78
N ASN A 77 4.18 -16.70 -6.47
CA ASN A 77 3.94 -15.42 -5.83
C ASN A 77 5.14 -14.49 -6.05
N SER A 78 4.91 -13.18 -6.12
CA SER A 78 5.92 -12.15 -6.39
C SER A 78 5.87 -11.07 -5.33
N ILE A 79 7.01 -10.75 -4.74
CA ILE A 79 7.19 -9.64 -3.79
C ILE A 79 8.25 -8.72 -4.36
N ASP A 80 7.97 -7.42 -4.39
CA ASP A 80 8.90 -6.37 -4.84
C ASP A 80 8.85 -5.22 -3.82
N VAL A 81 9.97 -4.90 -3.20
CA VAL A 81 10.03 -3.94 -2.07
C VAL A 81 11.22 -3.01 -2.22
N ASP A 82 10.95 -1.71 -2.39
CA ASP A 82 11.94 -0.64 -2.39
C ASP A 82 11.74 0.27 -1.17
N GLN A 83 12.71 0.31 -0.25
CA GLN A 83 12.70 1.18 0.92
C GLN A 83 13.90 2.14 0.91
N LEU A 84 13.65 3.42 0.64
CA LEU A 84 14.64 4.49 0.65
C LEU A 84 14.38 5.47 1.80
N GLY A 85 15.33 5.59 2.74
CA GLY A 85 15.25 6.59 3.81
C GLY A 85 15.50 6.01 5.20
N LEU A 86 14.76 6.47 6.21
CA LEU A 86 15.02 6.11 7.61
C LEU A 86 13.77 5.55 8.29
N GLY A 87 13.90 4.35 8.87
CA GLY A 87 12.86 3.76 9.71
C GLY A 87 11.61 3.31 8.95
N ASN A 88 11.66 3.17 7.62
CA ASN A 88 10.52 2.66 6.87
C ASN A 88 10.27 1.18 7.23
N SER A 89 9.00 0.80 7.35
CA SER A 89 8.55 -0.54 7.74
C SER A 89 7.65 -1.14 6.67
N ASN A 90 7.97 -2.33 6.21
CA ASN A 90 7.15 -3.08 5.26
C ASN A 90 6.86 -4.48 5.79
N GLU A 91 5.59 -4.88 5.71
CA GLU A 91 5.12 -6.23 5.99
C GLU A 91 4.29 -6.74 4.82
N VAL A 92 4.74 -7.84 4.19
CA VAL A 92 4.04 -8.49 3.07
C VAL A 92 3.79 -9.95 3.41
N SER A 93 2.54 -10.41 3.34
CA SER A 93 2.17 -11.83 3.45
C SER A 93 1.34 -12.28 2.25
N GLN A 94 1.84 -13.25 1.50
CA GLN A 94 1.16 -13.84 0.35
C GLN A 94 0.93 -15.33 0.57
N THR A 95 -0.33 -15.74 0.62
CA THR A 95 -0.72 -17.16 0.65
C THR A 95 -1.52 -17.52 -0.59
N GLY A 96 -1.04 -18.50 -1.36
CA GLY A 96 -1.77 -19.08 -2.49
C GLY A 96 -0.96 -19.08 -3.79
N ASN A 97 -1.55 -18.61 -4.89
CA ASN A 97 -0.91 -18.74 -6.21
C ASN A 97 -0.95 -17.46 -7.03
N ARG A 98 0.21 -17.04 -7.54
CA ARG A 98 0.35 -15.88 -8.44
C ARG A 98 -0.11 -14.56 -7.83
N ASN A 99 0.00 -14.39 -6.52
CA ASN A 99 -0.23 -13.09 -5.90
C ASN A 99 1.00 -12.20 -6.15
N SER A 100 0.79 -10.88 -6.26
CA SER A 100 1.83 -9.90 -6.54
C SER A 100 1.71 -8.72 -5.59
N ALA A 101 2.75 -8.44 -4.83
CA ALA A 101 2.80 -7.35 -3.86
C ALA A 101 3.99 -6.47 -4.20
N THR A 102 3.75 -5.17 -4.32
CA THR A 102 4.75 -4.15 -4.60
C THR A 102 4.65 -3.05 -3.55
N THR A 103 5.79 -2.70 -2.96
CA THR A 103 5.91 -1.61 -1.99
C THR A 103 7.03 -0.67 -2.42
N TRP A 104 6.75 0.63 -2.47
CA TRP A 104 7.76 1.66 -2.63
C TRP A 104 7.61 2.73 -1.54
N GLN A 105 8.58 2.80 -0.64
CA GLN A 105 8.60 3.73 0.49
C GLN A 105 9.80 4.67 0.37
N VAL A 106 9.55 5.97 0.31
CA VAL A 106 10.59 7.00 0.29
C VAL A 106 10.33 8.03 1.39
N GLY A 107 11.28 8.14 2.32
CA GLY A 107 11.23 9.14 3.40
C GLY A 107 11.41 8.53 4.78
N LEU A 108 10.60 8.96 5.75
CA LEU A 108 10.78 8.65 7.16
C LEU A 108 9.60 7.87 7.74
N MET A 109 9.85 6.77 8.44
CA MET A 109 8.84 6.07 9.24
C MET A 109 7.55 5.65 8.50
N ASN A 110 7.58 5.56 7.16
CA ASN A 110 6.41 5.09 6.41
C ASN A 110 6.18 3.60 6.70
N THR A 111 4.91 3.21 6.80
CA THR A 111 4.51 1.84 7.11
C THR A 111 3.56 1.30 6.05
N THR A 112 3.89 0.16 5.46
CA THR A 112 3.03 -0.58 4.52
C THR A 112 2.79 -1.98 5.04
N GLN A 113 1.54 -2.43 5.03
CA GLN A 113 1.11 -3.79 5.34
C GLN A 113 0.24 -4.33 4.20
N GLN A 114 0.70 -5.38 3.53
CA GLN A 114 -0.02 -6.00 2.42
C GLN A 114 -0.26 -7.48 2.70
N THR A 115 -1.52 -7.92 2.69
CA THR A 115 -1.90 -9.31 2.87
C THR A 115 -2.74 -9.81 1.70
N GLN A 116 -2.27 -10.87 1.04
CA GLN A 116 -2.92 -11.44 -0.14
C GLN A 116 -3.17 -12.93 0.03
N VAL A 117 -4.43 -13.30 0.19
CA VAL A 117 -4.88 -14.70 0.31
C VAL A 117 -5.66 -15.12 -0.94
N GLY A 118 -5.22 -16.18 -1.59
CA GLY A 118 -5.94 -16.80 -2.70
C GLY A 118 -5.16 -16.81 -4.02
N ARG A 119 -5.71 -16.23 -5.09
CA ARG A 119 -5.11 -16.40 -6.43
C ARG A 119 -5.16 -15.15 -7.29
N ARG A 120 -3.99 -14.71 -7.79
CA ARG A 120 -3.84 -13.55 -8.68
C ARG A 120 -4.33 -12.26 -8.06
N ASN A 121 -4.15 -12.08 -6.76
CA ASN A 121 -4.40 -10.78 -6.15
C ASN A 121 -3.18 -9.89 -6.36
N GLU A 122 -3.41 -8.59 -6.54
CA GLU A 122 -2.40 -7.58 -6.80
C GLU A 122 -2.55 -6.45 -5.78
N ALA A 123 -1.44 -6.03 -5.19
CA ALA A 123 -1.39 -4.98 -4.18
C ALA A 123 -0.17 -4.12 -4.48
N SER A 124 -0.38 -2.81 -4.54
CA SER A 124 0.65 -1.81 -4.75
C SER A 124 0.50 -0.70 -3.72
N SER A 125 1.60 -0.37 -3.05
CA SER A 125 1.67 0.73 -2.08
C SER A 125 2.84 1.65 -2.44
N ILE A 126 2.59 2.94 -2.60
CA ILE A 126 3.59 3.97 -2.85
C ILE A 126 3.43 5.06 -1.78
N GLN A 127 4.47 5.27 -0.98
CA GLN A 127 4.48 6.26 0.11
C GLN A 127 5.68 7.19 -0.05
N LEU A 128 5.44 8.47 -0.29
CA LEU A 128 6.48 9.51 -0.32
C LEU A 128 6.19 10.55 0.76
N GLY A 129 7.07 10.64 1.75
CA GLY A 129 6.96 11.58 2.86
C GLY A 129 7.27 10.91 4.20
N SER A 130 6.55 11.31 5.24
CA SER A 130 6.78 10.87 6.61
C SER A 130 5.53 10.27 7.23
N ASP A 131 5.69 9.22 8.04
CA ASP A 131 4.63 8.68 8.89
C ASP A 131 3.35 8.24 8.13
N ASN A 132 3.43 8.00 6.82
CA ASN A 132 2.30 7.47 6.07
C ASN A 132 2.04 6.00 6.41
N PHE A 133 0.77 5.62 6.48
CA PHE A 133 0.31 4.27 6.76
C PHE A 133 -0.59 3.74 5.64
N ALA A 134 -0.23 2.59 5.07
CA ALA A 134 -1.01 1.88 4.06
C ALA A 134 -1.29 0.44 4.54
N TYR A 135 -2.56 0.05 4.57
CA TYR A 135 -3.00 -1.32 4.86
C TYR A 135 -3.85 -1.84 3.71
N GLN A 136 -3.42 -2.94 3.08
CA GLN A 136 -4.10 -3.54 1.94
C GLN A 136 -4.35 -5.04 2.21
N LEU A 137 -5.61 -5.46 2.20
CA LEU A 137 -6.02 -6.85 2.39
C LEU A 137 -6.86 -7.35 1.21
N GLN A 138 -6.34 -8.33 0.47
CA GLN A 138 -7.07 -8.99 -0.62
C GLN A 138 -7.29 -10.46 -0.30
N ASN A 139 -8.54 -10.85 -0.04
CA ASN A 139 -8.92 -12.25 0.11
C ASN A 139 -9.82 -12.70 -1.05
N GLY A 140 -9.32 -13.66 -1.83
CA GLY A 140 -10.06 -14.27 -2.92
C GLY A 140 -9.26 -14.30 -4.21
N ARG A 141 -9.80 -13.77 -5.30
CA ARG A 141 -9.21 -14.00 -6.63
C ARG A 141 -9.33 -12.80 -7.56
N ARG A 142 -8.19 -12.34 -8.08
CA ARG A 142 -8.09 -11.19 -9.00
C ARG A 142 -8.53 -9.88 -8.37
N ASN A 143 -8.37 -9.73 -7.06
CA ASN A 143 -8.60 -8.44 -6.43
C ASN A 143 -7.35 -7.58 -6.62
N GLU A 144 -7.56 -6.29 -6.84
CA GLU A 144 -6.52 -5.30 -7.11
C GLU A 144 -6.66 -4.15 -6.12
N ALA A 145 -5.56 -3.80 -5.46
CA ALA A 145 -5.49 -2.67 -4.52
C ALA A 145 -4.28 -1.80 -4.84
N SER A 146 -4.50 -0.49 -4.94
CA SER A 146 -3.47 0.50 -5.23
C SER A 146 -3.59 1.67 -4.27
N SER A 147 -2.52 1.96 -3.56
CA SER A 147 -2.43 3.03 -2.57
C SER A 147 -1.28 3.95 -2.94
N ILE A 148 -1.55 5.26 -3.02
CA ILE A 148 -0.55 6.29 -3.31
C ILE A 148 -0.73 7.41 -2.28
N GLN A 149 0.30 7.63 -1.47
CA GLN A 149 0.31 8.64 -0.41
C GLN A 149 1.50 9.59 -0.62
N LEU A 150 1.21 10.87 -0.87
CA LEU A 150 2.19 11.93 -1.09
C LEU A 150 2.00 13.04 -0.04
N GLY A 151 2.87 13.10 0.95
CA GLY A 151 2.76 14.02 2.09
C GLY A 151 3.04 13.30 3.41
N ASP A 152 2.60 13.88 4.51
CA ASP A 152 2.87 13.34 5.85
C ASP A 152 1.57 12.85 6.54
N ASP A 153 1.70 11.87 7.45
CA ASP A 153 0.59 11.39 8.31
C ASP A 153 -0.66 10.87 7.58
N ASN A 154 -0.56 10.49 6.29
CA ASN A 154 -1.72 9.95 5.57
C ASN A 154 -1.98 8.49 5.94
N THR A 155 -3.27 8.12 5.99
CA THR A 155 -3.72 6.75 6.29
C THR A 155 -4.63 6.24 5.17
N ASP A 156 -4.24 5.13 4.54
CA ASP A 156 -5.03 4.44 3.51
C ASP A 156 -5.28 2.98 3.92
N VAL A 157 -6.55 2.57 3.93
CA VAL A 157 -6.99 1.23 4.32
C VAL A 157 -7.89 0.67 3.23
N GLN A 158 -7.45 -0.43 2.62
CA GLN A 158 -8.12 -1.06 1.50
C GLN A 158 -8.38 -2.54 1.80
N VAL A 159 -9.64 -2.96 1.75
CA VAL A 159 -10.06 -4.35 1.98
C VAL A 159 -10.93 -4.84 0.84
N GLN A 160 -10.51 -5.92 0.18
CA GLN A 160 -11.22 -6.55 -0.94
C GLN A 160 -11.46 -8.03 -0.67
N LEU A 161 -12.73 -8.40 -0.43
CA LEU A 161 -13.18 -9.76 -0.22
C LEU A 161 -13.98 -10.25 -1.44
N GLY A 162 -13.60 -11.39 -2.00
CA GLY A 162 -14.29 -11.99 -3.14
C GLY A 162 -13.46 -11.95 -4.42
N ARG A 163 -14.01 -11.41 -5.51
CA ARG A 163 -13.39 -11.62 -6.84
C ARG A 163 -13.47 -10.39 -7.73
N ARG A 164 -12.34 -9.98 -8.29
CA ARG A 164 -12.25 -8.84 -9.23
C ARG A 164 -12.73 -7.53 -8.62
N ASN A 165 -12.53 -7.36 -7.33
CA ASN A 165 -12.74 -6.07 -6.70
C ASN A 165 -11.48 -5.21 -6.92
N GLU A 166 -11.69 -3.95 -7.27
CA GLU A 166 -10.64 -2.96 -7.54
C GLU A 166 -10.79 -1.79 -6.58
N ALA A 167 -9.74 -1.50 -5.81
CA ALA A 167 -9.66 -0.35 -4.93
C ALA A 167 -8.44 0.50 -5.27
N THR A 168 -8.67 1.78 -5.54
CA THR A 168 -7.61 2.76 -5.79
C THR A 168 -7.75 3.94 -4.84
N GLY A 169 -6.69 4.23 -4.10
CA GLY A 169 -6.60 5.34 -3.15
C GLY A 169 -5.44 6.26 -3.49
N VAL A 170 -5.71 7.55 -3.55
CA VAL A 170 -4.71 8.59 -3.79
C VAL A 170 -4.88 9.70 -2.76
N GLN A 171 -3.86 9.94 -1.96
CA GLN A 171 -3.83 10.99 -0.94
C GLN A 171 -2.65 11.92 -1.21
N ILE A 172 -2.92 13.22 -1.35
CA ILE A 172 -1.92 14.26 -1.59
C ILE A 172 -2.14 15.39 -0.58
N GLY A 173 -1.17 15.62 0.31
CA GLY A 173 -1.29 16.54 1.45
C GLY A 173 -1.11 15.79 2.76
N ASP A 174 -1.52 16.38 3.87
CA ASP A 174 -1.20 15.86 5.20
C ASP A 174 -2.44 15.37 5.96
N GLY A 175 -2.30 14.31 6.75
CA GLY A 175 -3.35 13.85 7.67
C GLY A 175 -4.62 13.31 7.01
N ASN A 176 -4.59 12.97 5.72
CA ASN A 176 -5.77 12.44 5.03
C ASN A 176 -6.04 10.99 5.45
N ILE A 177 -7.32 10.61 5.53
CA ILE A 177 -7.78 9.27 5.86
C ILE A 177 -8.68 8.74 4.74
N LEU A 178 -8.30 7.58 4.18
CA LEU A 178 -9.06 6.87 3.17
C LEU A 178 -9.32 5.44 3.63
N VAL A 179 -10.59 5.03 3.59
CA VAL A 179 -11.02 3.65 3.85
C VAL A 179 -11.89 3.15 2.70
N GLN A 180 -11.50 2.03 2.09
CA GLN A 180 -12.24 1.37 1.02
C GLN A 180 -12.48 -0.09 1.41
N TYR A 181 -13.74 -0.48 1.53
CA TYR A 181 -14.15 -1.84 1.85
C TYR A 181 -15.08 -2.38 0.76
N GLN A 182 -14.73 -3.52 0.19
CA GLN A 182 -15.50 -4.16 -0.88
C GLN A 182 -15.69 -5.64 -0.57
N ASP A 183 -16.94 -6.05 -0.37
CA ASP A 183 -17.33 -7.46 -0.22
C ASP A 183 -18.27 -7.88 -1.35
N GLY A 184 -17.80 -8.81 -2.18
CA GLY A 184 -18.53 -9.33 -3.32
C GLY A 184 -17.67 -9.47 -4.57
N ASN A 185 -18.27 -9.27 -5.74
CA ASN A 185 -17.57 -9.46 -7.01
C ASN A 185 -17.66 -8.24 -7.92
N ASP A 186 -16.57 -8.02 -8.66
CA ASP A 186 -16.54 -7.05 -9.76
C ASP A 186 -16.88 -5.59 -9.26
N ASN A 187 -16.61 -5.28 -7.98
CA ASN A 187 -16.81 -3.95 -7.38
C ASN A 187 -15.62 -3.00 -7.63
N VAL A 188 -15.88 -1.71 -7.80
CA VAL A 188 -14.86 -0.67 -8.06
C VAL A 188 -15.01 0.49 -7.06
N ALA A 189 -13.93 0.81 -6.36
CA ALA A 189 -13.85 1.93 -5.42
C ALA A 189 -12.62 2.78 -5.77
N MET A 190 -12.83 4.07 -6.06
CA MET A 190 -11.76 5.00 -6.39
C MET A 190 -11.91 6.28 -5.58
N HIS A 191 -10.92 6.61 -4.77
CA HIS A 191 -10.93 7.85 -3.99
C HIS A 191 -9.65 8.64 -4.15
N GLY A 192 -9.79 9.94 -4.38
CA GLY A 192 -8.71 10.91 -4.41
C GLY A 192 -8.94 12.01 -3.36
N GLN A 193 -7.92 12.31 -2.57
CA GLN A 193 -7.92 13.39 -1.58
C GLN A 193 -6.73 14.31 -1.87
N VAL A 194 -7.00 15.61 -2.05
CA VAL A 194 -5.99 16.65 -2.27
C VAL A 194 -6.21 17.79 -1.27
N GLY A 195 -5.22 18.01 -0.42
CA GLY A 195 -5.29 18.93 0.72
C GLY A 195 -5.15 18.17 2.03
N ASP A 196 -5.58 18.77 3.13
CA ASP A 196 -5.24 18.28 4.47
C ASP A 196 -6.49 17.81 5.23
N ASP A 197 -6.33 16.84 6.13
CA ASP A 197 -7.37 16.37 7.05
C ASP A 197 -8.68 15.91 6.37
N ASN A 198 -8.61 15.45 5.11
CA ASN A 198 -9.80 14.94 4.42
C ASN A 198 -10.07 13.49 4.83
N VAL A 199 -11.35 13.12 4.91
CA VAL A 199 -11.82 11.77 5.21
C VAL A 199 -12.70 11.26 4.08
N ALA A 200 -12.35 10.11 3.51
CA ALA A 200 -13.14 9.40 2.53
C ALA A 200 -13.35 7.95 2.96
N VAL A 201 -14.60 7.51 2.97
CA VAL A 201 -14.98 6.14 3.30
C VAL A 201 -15.91 5.62 2.22
N SER A 202 -15.57 4.48 1.63
CA SER A 202 -16.46 3.73 0.75
C SER A 202 -16.60 2.29 1.20
N VAL A 203 -17.85 1.84 1.24
CA VAL A 203 -18.24 0.49 1.61
C VAL A 203 -19.21 -0.02 0.55
N GLN A 204 -18.83 -1.11 -0.11
CA GLN A 204 -19.61 -1.76 -1.16
C GLN A 204 -19.86 -3.22 -0.78
N GLU A 205 -21.12 -3.56 -0.54
CA GLU A 205 -21.58 -4.92 -0.27
C GLU A 205 -22.50 -5.35 -1.43
N GLY A 206 -22.11 -6.40 -2.17
CA GLY A 206 -22.82 -6.85 -3.37
C GLY A 206 -21.91 -6.93 -4.60
N ASN A 207 -22.47 -6.94 -5.80
CA ASN A 207 -21.71 -7.10 -7.04
C ASN A 207 -21.85 -5.90 -7.98
N ASP A 208 -20.84 -5.68 -8.81
CA ASP A 208 -20.85 -4.66 -9.86
C ASP A 208 -21.10 -3.22 -9.35
N ASN A 209 -20.80 -2.95 -8.07
CA ASN A 209 -20.97 -1.62 -7.49
C ASN A 209 -19.78 -0.70 -7.85
N THR A 210 -20.05 0.57 -8.08
CA THR A 210 -19.06 1.62 -8.38
C THR A 210 -19.18 2.79 -7.41
N ALA A 211 -18.11 3.08 -6.67
CA ALA A 211 -18.00 4.17 -5.71
C ALA A 211 -16.80 5.03 -6.10
N MET A 212 -17.03 6.31 -6.40
CA MET A 212 -15.97 7.24 -6.77
C MET A 212 -16.09 8.51 -5.94
N GLY A 213 -14.97 8.96 -5.36
CA GLY A 213 -14.91 10.20 -4.59
C GLY A 213 -13.68 11.03 -4.92
N LEU A 214 -13.85 12.34 -5.09
CA LEU A 214 -12.74 13.27 -5.18
C LEU A 214 -12.96 14.44 -4.21
N GLN A 215 -12.00 14.66 -3.31
CA GLN A 215 -12.00 15.75 -2.34
C GLN A 215 -10.83 16.68 -2.62
N TRP A 216 -11.10 17.97 -2.80
CA TRP A 216 -10.09 19.02 -2.91
C TRP A 216 -10.38 20.12 -1.88
N GLY A 217 -9.50 20.26 -0.90
CA GLY A 217 -9.54 21.29 0.14
C GLY A 217 -9.16 20.67 1.48
N SER A 218 -9.54 21.31 2.58
CA SER A 218 -9.30 20.77 3.92
C SER A 218 -10.59 20.35 4.63
N ASP A 219 -10.48 19.39 5.55
CA ASP A 219 -11.59 18.95 6.42
C ASP A 219 -12.83 18.40 5.67
N ASN A 220 -12.69 17.94 4.43
CA ASN A 220 -13.82 17.38 3.71
C ASN A 220 -14.09 15.94 4.16
N GLN A 221 -15.37 15.58 4.25
CA GLN A 221 -15.81 14.25 4.65
C GLN A 221 -16.76 13.67 3.62
N LEU A 222 -16.43 12.48 3.12
CA LEU A 222 -17.21 11.74 2.13
C LEU A 222 -17.44 10.32 2.63
N TYR A 223 -18.70 9.93 2.78
CA TYR A 223 -19.13 8.57 3.14
C TYR A 223 -20.03 8.02 2.04
N GLN A 224 -19.64 6.93 1.40
CA GLN A 224 -20.42 6.22 0.38
C GLN A 224 -20.67 4.78 0.83
N GLN A 225 -21.94 4.43 1.04
CA GLN A 225 -22.39 3.08 1.33
C GLN A 225 -23.27 2.58 0.18
N GLN A 226 -22.92 1.44 -0.39
CA GLN A 226 -23.69 0.76 -1.43
C GLN A 226 -23.96 -0.68 -1.00
N ASP A 227 -25.25 -1.04 -0.84
CA ASP A 227 -25.72 -2.39 -0.51
C ASP A 227 -26.68 -2.87 -1.61
N GLY A 228 -26.30 -3.91 -2.34
CA GLY A 228 -27.04 -4.44 -3.49
C GLY A 228 -26.17 -4.52 -4.75
N ASP A 229 -26.78 -4.74 -5.91
CA ASP A 229 -26.02 -4.94 -7.15
C ASP A 229 -26.09 -3.72 -8.09
N ASN A 230 -25.01 -3.47 -8.84
CA ASN A 230 -24.96 -2.47 -9.92
C ASN A 230 -25.23 -1.02 -9.47
N ASN A 231 -24.94 -0.67 -8.21
CA ASN A 231 -25.09 0.70 -7.72
C ASN A 231 -23.91 1.58 -8.15
N THR A 232 -24.16 2.86 -8.44
CA THR A 232 -23.14 3.85 -8.80
C THR A 232 -23.29 5.11 -7.94
N ALA A 233 -22.23 5.50 -7.25
CA ALA A 233 -22.12 6.73 -6.47
C ALA A 233 -20.85 7.46 -6.89
N ILE A 234 -20.99 8.70 -7.35
CA ILE A 234 -19.87 9.56 -7.74
C ILE A 234 -20.02 10.89 -7.02
N ASP A 235 -19.02 11.28 -6.23
CA ASP A 235 -19.03 12.52 -5.47
C ASP A 235 -17.76 13.36 -5.68
N LEU A 236 -17.97 14.65 -5.85
CA LEU A 236 -16.93 15.67 -5.92
C LEU A 236 -17.13 16.71 -4.81
N GLN A 237 -16.12 16.93 -3.98
CA GLN A 237 -16.09 18.00 -2.99
C GLN A 237 -14.93 18.95 -3.29
N MET A 238 -15.22 20.23 -3.48
CA MET A 238 -14.23 21.29 -3.69
C MET A 238 -14.45 22.44 -2.69
N GLY A 239 -13.44 22.78 -1.92
CA GLY A 239 -13.50 23.74 -0.82
C GLY A 239 -13.34 23.04 0.53
N ASP A 240 -13.63 23.73 1.62
CA ASP A 240 -13.30 23.25 2.96
C ASP A 240 -14.54 22.84 3.76
N ASN A 241 -14.38 21.88 4.68
CA ASN A 241 -15.43 21.48 5.62
C ASN A 241 -16.72 21.00 4.93
N ASN A 242 -16.63 20.40 3.74
CA ASN A 242 -17.80 19.84 3.08
C ASN A 242 -18.09 18.43 3.61
N TYR A 243 -19.37 18.12 3.79
CA TYR A 243 -19.83 16.80 4.24
C TYR A 243 -20.75 16.19 3.19
N ALA A 244 -20.50 14.94 2.81
CA ALA A 244 -21.34 14.15 1.93
C ALA A 244 -21.54 12.75 2.52
N ALA A 245 -22.80 12.33 2.66
CA ALA A 245 -23.17 10.97 3.05
C ALA A 245 -24.17 10.39 2.04
N ILE A 246 -23.77 9.31 1.38
CA ILE A 246 -24.52 8.65 0.32
C ILE A 246 -24.79 7.22 0.77
N SER A 247 -26.06 6.84 0.83
CA SER A 247 -26.50 5.48 1.10
C SER A 247 -27.39 5.02 -0.05
N GLN A 248 -26.97 3.96 -0.74
CA GLN A 248 -27.75 3.31 -1.80
C GLN A 248 -28.03 1.87 -1.39
N SER A 249 -29.30 1.48 -1.36
CA SER A 249 -29.75 0.12 -1.06
C SER A 249 -30.61 -0.42 -2.22
N GLY A 250 -30.47 -1.69 -2.55
CA GLY A 250 -31.14 -2.29 -3.72
C GLY A 250 -30.30 -2.16 -4.97
N ASP A 251 -30.91 -2.30 -6.15
CA ASP A 251 -30.18 -2.51 -7.39
C ASP A 251 -30.20 -1.28 -8.30
N SER A 252 -29.12 -1.06 -9.03
CA SER A 252 -29.05 -0.05 -10.11
C SER A 252 -29.35 1.39 -9.68
N ASN A 253 -29.07 1.74 -8.41
CA ASN A 253 -29.14 3.12 -7.96
C ASN A 253 -27.99 3.93 -8.57
N ILE A 254 -28.28 5.18 -8.94
CA ILE A 254 -27.28 6.10 -9.49
C ILE A 254 -27.35 7.42 -8.71
N HIS A 255 -26.20 7.83 -8.19
CA HIS A 255 -25.99 9.11 -7.53
C HIS A 255 -24.79 9.83 -8.16
N LEU A 256 -24.97 11.13 -8.38
CA LEU A 256 -23.92 12.05 -8.81
C LEU A 256 -24.02 13.31 -7.95
N GLY A 257 -23.07 13.51 -7.05
CA GLY A 257 -22.99 14.65 -6.15
C GLY A 257 -21.82 15.57 -6.48
N ALA A 258 -22.04 16.88 -6.33
CA ALA A 258 -20.98 17.87 -6.39
C ALA A 258 -21.23 18.95 -5.33
N GLN A 259 -20.23 19.23 -4.49
CA GLN A 259 -20.21 20.34 -3.54
C GLN A 259 -19.06 21.27 -3.90
N ILE A 260 -19.36 22.56 -4.11
CA ILE A 260 -18.36 23.59 -4.38
C ILE A 260 -18.56 24.72 -3.38
N GLY A 261 -17.50 25.10 -2.68
CA GLY A 261 -17.52 26.08 -1.58
C GLY A 261 -17.30 25.41 -0.23
N ASN A 262 -17.58 26.13 0.86
CA ASN A 262 -17.25 25.66 2.21
C ASN A 262 -18.51 25.35 3.02
N ASN A 263 -18.42 24.38 3.95
CA ASN A 263 -19.51 23.99 4.86
C ASN A 263 -20.78 23.49 4.16
N ASN A 264 -20.65 22.88 2.98
CA ASN A 264 -21.80 22.28 2.31
C ASN A 264 -22.13 20.92 2.90
N THR A 265 -23.40 20.51 2.81
CA THR A 265 -23.86 19.18 3.23
C THR A 265 -24.70 18.52 2.13
N ILE A 266 -24.34 17.30 1.73
CA ILE A 266 -25.14 16.40 0.90
C ILE A 266 -25.48 15.18 1.74
N MET A 267 -26.77 14.82 1.76
CA MET A 267 -27.24 13.56 2.32
C MET A 267 -28.17 12.91 1.30
N VAL A 268 -27.80 11.73 0.82
CA VAL A 268 -28.56 10.95 -0.15
C VAL A 268 -28.89 9.59 0.44
N ASN A 269 -30.16 9.21 0.38
CA ASN A 269 -30.63 7.88 0.70
C ASN A 269 -31.53 7.40 -0.44
N GLN A 270 -31.08 6.39 -1.18
CA GLN A 270 -31.81 5.76 -2.28
C GLN A 270 -32.05 4.30 -1.91
N SER A 271 -33.27 3.82 -2.11
CA SER A 271 -33.66 2.43 -1.86
C SER A 271 -34.67 1.98 -2.90
N ASN A 272 -34.56 0.76 -3.43
CA ASN A 272 -35.59 0.16 -4.29
C ASN A 272 -35.79 -1.34 -4.05
#